data_AF-A0A963WKH1-F1
#
_entry.id   AF-A0A963WKH1-F1
#
_cell.length_a   1.000
_cell.length_b   1.000
_cell.length_c   1.000
_cell.angle_alpha   90.00
_cell.angle_beta   90.00
_cell.angle_gamma   90.00
#
_symmetry.space_group_name_H-M   'P 1'
#
loop_
_entity.id
_entity.type
_entity.pdbx_description
1 polymer ?
#
loop_
_entity_poly.entity_id
_entity_poly.type
_entity_poly.pdbx_seq_one_letter_code
_entity_poly.pdbx_strand_id
1 'polypeptide(L)'
;MSEQRRGRMHNEHRLRKLRGPESMMQADYPVANASINCGWGRLLFANTFESPEKLIAAMRAEGPDRRDIAFYVTDPHVVLAAAPQEIFLDPSHTFRLDLSTYRPGRRQPKGFFIRRLTSEADAEDVNRIYAARGMVQVQPSFFWSKRDSRAITLFVAEEEATGNIIGTVMGVDHGRAIGDPEAGSSLWCLAVDPQARQPGIGEALVRRLSEYFQARECAFMDLSVLHDNADAIRLYEKLHFERVPVYAVKRKNTINEKLFTGTPSAFEGLNPYARLIVDEAVRRGIHVDVTDAEGGFFRLKWGGRSVHCRESLSEFTSGVAVSICDDKAVTRR
;
A
#
# COMPACT_ATOMS: atom_id res chain seq x y z
N MET A 1 60.69 -4.74 -43.20
CA MET A 1 59.37 -4.25 -42.74
C MET A 1 58.27 -5.33 -42.67
N SER A 2 58.59 -6.64 -42.61
CA SER A 2 57.56 -7.71 -42.63
C SER A 2 57.42 -8.51 -41.32
N GLU A 3 58.34 -8.39 -40.35
CA GLU A 3 58.26 -9.18 -39.11
C GLU A 3 57.57 -8.47 -37.93
N GLN A 4 57.65 -7.14 -37.85
CA GLN A 4 56.98 -6.37 -36.77
C GLN A 4 55.44 -6.31 -36.89
N ARG A 5 54.86 -6.56 -38.08
CA ARG A 5 53.40 -6.61 -38.25
C ARG A 5 52.78 -7.96 -37.89
N ARG A 6 53.53 -9.07 -37.97
CA ARG A 6 53.04 -10.42 -37.60
C ARG A 6 52.96 -10.63 -36.09
N GLY A 7 53.86 -10.01 -35.31
CA GLY A 7 53.85 -10.09 -33.84
C GLY A 7 52.69 -9.32 -33.16
N ARG A 8 52.24 -8.20 -33.76
CA ARG A 8 51.12 -7.40 -33.21
C ARG A 8 49.75 -8.08 -33.40
N MET A 9 49.49 -8.70 -34.56
CA MET A 9 48.23 -9.42 -34.78
C MET A 9 48.11 -10.69 -33.92
N HIS A 10 49.20 -11.40 -33.64
CA HIS A 10 49.16 -12.59 -32.78
C HIS A 10 48.90 -12.24 -31.30
N ASN A 11 49.34 -11.07 -30.83
CA ASN A 11 49.07 -10.63 -29.45
C ASN A 11 47.64 -10.10 -29.29
N GLU A 12 47.07 -9.42 -30.28
CA GLU A 12 45.65 -9.00 -30.24
C GLU A 12 44.71 -10.20 -30.26
N HIS A 13 45.02 -11.24 -31.03
CA HIS A 13 44.19 -12.45 -31.07
C HIS A 13 44.26 -13.30 -29.78
N ARG A 14 45.37 -13.20 -29.04
CA ARG A 14 45.59 -13.92 -27.76
C ARG A 14 45.01 -13.15 -26.56
N LEU A 15 45.04 -11.82 -26.57
CA LEU A 15 44.35 -10.97 -25.60
C LEU A 15 42.82 -11.02 -25.76
N ARG A 16 42.32 -11.26 -26.97
CA ARG A 16 40.88 -11.45 -27.24
C ARG A 16 40.35 -12.84 -26.87
N LYS A 17 41.23 -13.82 -26.61
CA LYS A 17 40.88 -15.19 -26.16
C LYS A 17 41.01 -15.43 -24.65
N LEU A 18 41.48 -14.43 -23.89
CA LEU A 18 41.56 -14.47 -22.42
C LEU A 18 40.40 -13.73 -21.73
N ARG A 19 39.56 -13.03 -22.49
CA ARG A 19 38.21 -12.72 -22.04
C ARG A 19 37.35 -13.94 -22.34
N GLY A 20 37.15 -14.79 -21.33
CA GLY A 20 36.00 -15.68 -21.32
C GLY A 20 34.71 -14.86 -21.51
N PRO A 21 33.53 -15.48 -21.66
CA PRO A 21 32.31 -14.70 -21.69
C PRO A 21 32.26 -13.89 -20.39
N GLU A 22 32.61 -12.61 -20.49
CA GLU A 22 32.21 -11.58 -19.56
C GLU A 22 30.70 -11.71 -19.62
N SER A 23 30.14 -12.44 -18.64
CA SER A 23 28.82 -12.18 -18.15
C SER A 23 28.88 -10.71 -17.80
N MET A 24 28.55 -9.86 -18.78
CA MET A 24 28.09 -8.53 -18.54
C MET A 24 26.92 -8.73 -17.59
N MET A 25 27.21 -8.68 -16.29
CA MET A 25 26.24 -8.18 -15.35
C MET A 25 25.85 -6.85 -15.97
N GLN A 26 24.68 -6.83 -16.63
CA GLN A 26 23.96 -5.59 -16.83
C GLN A 26 24.02 -4.92 -15.46
N ALA A 27 24.79 -3.84 -15.36
CA ALA A 27 24.54 -2.87 -14.32
C ALA A 27 23.13 -2.36 -14.66
N ASP A 28 22.12 -3.04 -14.10
CA ASP A 28 20.73 -2.66 -14.23
C ASP A 28 20.64 -1.29 -13.58
N TYR A 29 20.67 -0.25 -14.41
CA TYR A 29 20.32 1.08 -13.97
C TYR A 29 18.89 1.02 -13.42
N PRO A 30 18.60 1.73 -12.32
CA PRO A 30 17.28 1.71 -11.73
C PRO A 30 16.23 2.08 -12.78
N VAL A 31 15.17 1.27 -12.86
CA VAL A 31 14.10 1.45 -13.84
C VAL A 31 13.38 2.76 -13.52
N ALA A 32 13.31 3.67 -14.48
CA ALA A 32 12.59 4.93 -14.32
C ALA A 32 11.07 4.71 -14.28
N ASN A 33 10.37 5.47 -13.44
CA ASN A 33 8.91 5.42 -13.25
C ASN A 33 8.39 4.00 -12.93
N ALA A 34 9.11 3.29 -12.06
CA ALA A 34 8.89 1.89 -11.84
C ALA A 34 7.70 1.59 -10.92
N SER A 35 7.01 0.50 -11.23
CA SER A 35 5.96 -0.06 -10.38
C SER A 35 5.90 -1.57 -10.50
N ILE A 36 5.43 -2.22 -9.45
CA ILE A 36 5.19 -3.66 -9.42
C ILE A 36 3.77 -3.95 -8.98
N ASN A 37 3.07 -4.82 -9.69
CA ASN A 37 1.74 -5.29 -9.29
C ASN A 37 1.91 -6.34 -8.20
N CYS A 38 1.29 -6.11 -7.04
CA CYS A 38 1.30 -6.98 -5.85
C CYS A 38 0.00 -7.80 -5.70
N GLY A 39 -0.90 -7.76 -6.69
CA GLY A 39 -2.11 -8.57 -6.75
C GLY A 39 -3.37 -7.75 -6.47
N TRP A 40 -3.45 -7.09 -5.31
CA TRP A 40 -4.56 -6.19 -4.96
C TRP A 40 -4.38 -4.77 -5.51
N GLY A 41 -3.19 -4.45 -6.04
CA GLY A 41 -2.80 -3.12 -6.47
C GLY A 41 -1.33 -3.06 -6.81
N ARG A 42 -0.86 -1.89 -7.26
CA ARG A 42 0.52 -1.62 -7.62
C ARG A 42 1.24 -0.91 -6.47
N LEU A 43 2.46 -1.36 -6.21
CA LEU A 43 3.47 -0.57 -5.53
C LEU A 43 4.18 0.28 -6.57
N LEU A 44 4.03 1.60 -6.47
CA LEU A 44 4.77 2.58 -7.25
C LEU A 44 5.96 3.07 -6.43
N PHE A 45 7.18 2.96 -6.97
CA PHE A 45 8.38 3.42 -6.31
C PHE A 45 8.58 4.90 -6.63
N ALA A 46 8.03 5.80 -5.82
CA ALA A 46 7.92 7.22 -6.11
C ALA A 46 9.28 7.88 -6.36
N ASN A 47 10.33 7.45 -5.67
CA ASN A 47 11.72 7.89 -5.86
C ASN A 47 12.29 7.58 -7.26
N THR A 48 11.67 6.68 -8.02
CA THR A 48 12.07 6.37 -9.41
C THR A 48 11.34 7.23 -10.45
N PHE A 49 10.31 7.99 -10.05
CA PHE A 49 9.56 8.83 -10.97
C PHE A 49 10.30 10.13 -11.23
N GLU A 50 10.39 10.51 -12.50
CA GLU A 50 11.11 11.73 -12.91
C GLU A 50 10.42 13.02 -12.47
N SER A 51 9.12 12.97 -12.17
CA SER A 51 8.33 14.13 -11.75
C SER A 51 7.07 13.72 -10.97
N PRO A 52 6.56 14.60 -10.08
CA PRO A 52 5.27 14.42 -9.41
C PRO A 52 4.11 14.18 -10.38
N GLU A 53 4.10 14.85 -11.53
CA GLU A 53 3.04 14.75 -12.54
C GLU A 53 2.97 13.34 -13.14
N LYS A 54 4.13 12.73 -13.42
CA LYS A 54 4.19 11.33 -13.90
C LYS A 54 3.73 10.35 -12.84
N LEU A 55 4.09 10.57 -11.57
CA LEU A 55 3.62 9.76 -10.45
C LEU A 55 2.10 9.83 -10.31
N ILE A 56 1.52 11.04 -10.38
CA ILE A 56 0.07 11.25 -10.34
C ILE A 56 -0.62 10.59 -11.53
N ALA A 57 -0.08 10.73 -12.74
CA ALA A 57 -0.62 10.08 -13.93
C ALA A 57 -0.63 8.55 -13.78
N ALA A 58 0.42 7.97 -13.20
CA ALA A 58 0.47 6.55 -12.90
C ALA A 58 -0.55 6.16 -11.83
N MET A 59 -0.70 6.93 -10.75
CA MET A 59 -1.72 6.72 -9.71
C MET A 59 -3.16 6.85 -10.24
N ARG A 60 -3.41 7.72 -11.23
CA ARG A 60 -4.72 7.83 -11.90
C ARG A 60 -5.13 6.59 -12.66
N ALA A 61 -4.17 5.77 -13.09
CA ALA A 61 -4.42 4.49 -13.75
C ALA A 61 -4.81 3.36 -12.78
N GLU A 62 -4.96 3.64 -11.48
CA GLU A 62 -5.57 2.71 -10.53
C GLU A 62 -6.98 2.33 -11.01
N GLY A 63 -7.17 1.03 -11.24
CA GLY A 63 -8.45 0.47 -11.69
C GLY A 63 -9.47 0.29 -10.56
N PRO A 64 -10.71 -0.11 -10.88
CA PRO A 64 -11.71 -0.46 -9.88
C PRO A 64 -11.21 -1.60 -9.00
N ASP A 65 -11.58 -1.56 -7.72
CA ASP A 65 -11.24 -2.56 -6.69
C ASP A 65 -9.74 -2.80 -6.49
N ARG A 66 -8.90 -1.88 -6.97
CA ARG A 66 -7.45 -1.90 -6.75
C ARG A 66 -7.04 -0.85 -5.75
N ARG A 67 -5.94 -1.14 -5.05
CA ARG A 67 -5.39 -0.28 -4.03
C ARG A 67 -3.90 -0.07 -4.27
N ASP A 68 -3.62 0.89 -5.14
CA ASP A 68 -2.27 1.33 -5.43
C ASP A 68 -1.73 2.19 -4.29
N ILE A 69 -0.41 2.20 -4.18
CA ILE A 69 0.32 2.98 -3.20
C ILE A 69 1.63 3.44 -3.81
N ALA A 70 1.87 4.74 -3.74
CA ALA A 70 3.15 5.32 -4.05
C ALA A 70 3.98 5.37 -2.76
N PHE A 71 5.09 4.65 -2.74
CA PHE A 71 5.99 4.52 -1.59
C PHE A 71 7.34 5.19 -1.89
N TYR A 72 8.11 5.55 -0.87
CA TYR A 72 9.35 6.35 -1.02
C TYR A 72 9.12 7.74 -1.63
N VAL A 73 8.05 8.41 -1.22
CA VAL A 73 7.76 9.78 -1.67
C VAL A 73 8.71 10.76 -0.98
N THR A 74 9.64 11.34 -1.73
CA THR A 74 10.64 12.30 -1.22
C THR A 74 9.99 13.62 -0.79
N ASP A 75 9.17 14.20 -1.65
CA ASP A 75 8.53 15.50 -1.43
C ASP A 75 7.00 15.36 -1.38
N PRO A 76 6.43 14.81 -0.28
CA PRO A 76 5.00 14.57 -0.19
C PRO A 76 4.18 15.85 -0.35
N HIS A 77 4.67 16.98 0.15
CA HIS A 77 4.02 18.28 0.03
C HIS A 77 3.88 18.76 -1.43
N VAL A 78 4.87 18.47 -2.29
CA VAL A 78 4.82 18.81 -3.73
C VAL A 78 3.83 17.90 -4.45
N VAL A 79 3.88 16.59 -4.18
CA VAL A 79 2.97 15.62 -4.78
C VAL A 79 1.52 15.94 -4.41
N LEU A 80 1.23 16.26 -3.15
CA LEU A 80 -0.09 16.68 -2.69
C LEU A 80 -0.57 17.98 -3.35
N ALA A 81 0.32 18.96 -3.53
CA ALA A 81 -0.01 20.22 -4.19
C ALA A 81 -0.37 20.04 -5.68
N ALA A 82 0.20 19.04 -6.35
CA ALA A 82 -0.07 18.77 -7.76
C ALA A 82 -1.42 18.07 -8.01
N ALA A 83 -2.01 17.38 -7.02
CA ALA A 83 -3.34 16.76 -7.14
C ALA A 83 -4.14 16.72 -5.82
N PRO A 84 -4.44 17.90 -5.20
CA PRO A 84 -4.96 17.99 -3.83
C PRO A 84 -6.35 17.35 -3.63
N GLN A 85 -7.12 17.21 -4.71
CA GLN A 85 -8.44 16.60 -4.68
C GLN A 85 -8.42 15.09 -4.96
N GLU A 86 -7.32 14.54 -5.46
CA GLU A 86 -7.26 13.14 -5.93
C GLU A 86 -6.40 12.25 -5.04
N ILE A 87 -5.43 12.82 -4.32
CA ILE A 87 -4.48 12.07 -3.50
C ILE A 87 -4.42 12.62 -2.07
N PHE A 88 -3.96 11.78 -1.15
CA PHE A 88 -3.73 12.14 0.24
C PHE A 88 -2.47 11.45 0.76
N LEU A 89 -1.89 12.01 1.83
CA LEU A 89 -0.77 11.41 2.54
C LEU A 89 -1.30 10.24 3.35
N ASP A 90 -0.76 9.05 3.13
CA ASP A 90 -1.19 7.88 3.89
C ASP A 90 -0.86 8.07 5.37
N PRO A 91 -1.82 7.91 6.31
CA PRO A 91 -1.61 8.11 7.74
C PRO A 91 -0.89 6.90 8.36
N SER A 92 0.30 6.61 7.84
CA SER A 92 1.13 5.47 8.21
C SER A 92 2.50 5.91 8.75
N HIS A 93 3.11 5.02 9.50
CA HIS A 93 4.50 5.08 9.88
C HIS A 93 5.28 4.08 9.04
N THR A 94 6.44 4.51 8.56
CA THR A 94 7.38 3.60 7.90
C THR A 94 8.41 3.12 8.90
N PHE A 95 8.59 1.81 8.92
CA PHE A 95 9.55 1.09 9.75
C PHE A 95 10.56 0.37 8.86
N ARG A 96 11.83 0.43 9.25
CA ARG A 96 12.96 -0.19 8.56
C ARG A 96 13.64 -1.18 9.48
N LEU A 97 13.88 -2.40 9.00
CA LEU A 97 14.77 -3.36 9.62
C LEU A 97 16.09 -3.38 8.84
N ASP A 98 17.19 -3.10 9.51
CA ASP A 98 18.53 -3.32 8.95
C ASP A 98 18.84 -4.82 8.89
N LEU A 99 19.00 -5.36 7.68
CA LEU A 99 19.27 -6.77 7.46
C LEU A 99 20.76 -7.11 7.55
N SER A 100 21.65 -6.12 7.45
CA SER A 100 23.10 -6.33 7.60
C SER A 100 23.47 -6.73 9.03
N THR A 101 22.75 -6.20 10.01
CA THR A 101 22.93 -6.48 11.44
C THR A 101 21.94 -7.50 11.98
N TYR A 102 20.93 -7.91 11.20
CA TYR A 102 19.92 -8.88 11.63
C TYR A 102 20.53 -10.21 12.12
N ARG A 103 19.95 -10.75 13.19
CA ARG A 103 20.32 -12.03 13.79
C ARG A 103 19.08 -12.93 13.91
N PRO A 104 19.11 -14.14 13.34
CA PRO A 104 18.00 -15.09 13.46
C PRO A 104 17.65 -15.40 14.92
N GLY A 105 16.35 -15.44 15.21
CA GLY A 105 15.86 -15.86 16.51
C GLY A 105 16.05 -17.36 16.73
N ARG A 106 16.30 -17.77 17.98
CA ARG A 106 16.43 -19.22 18.32
C ARG A 106 15.09 -19.94 18.50
N ARG A 107 14.00 -19.19 18.67
CA ARG A 107 12.67 -19.75 18.96
C ARG A 107 12.05 -20.31 17.70
N GLN A 108 11.76 -21.61 17.71
CA GLN A 108 11.02 -22.23 16.62
C GLN A 108 9.50 -22.12 16.83
N PRO A 109 8.73 -22.00 15.73
CA PRO A 109 7.29 -22.21 15.73
C PRO A 109 6.91 -23.55 16.39
N LYS A 110 5.72 -23.61 17.00
CA LYS A 110 5.16 -24.84 17.55
C LYS A 110 3.74 -25.01 17.00
N GLY A 111 3.46 -26.16 16.40
CA GLY A 111 2.14 -26.48 15.84
C GLY A 111 1.85 -25.83 14.49
N PHE A 112 2.86 -25.23 13.85
CA PHE A 112 2.79 -24.72 12.49
C PHE A 112 4.21 -24.59 11.91
N PHE A 113 4.32 -24.63 10.59
CA PHE A 113 5.56 -24.35 9.88
C PHE A 113 5.34 -23.29 8.79
N ILE A 114 6.43 -22.68 8.31
CA ILE A 114 6.36 -21.65 7.28
C ILE A 114 6.98 -22.19 5.99
N ARG A 115 6.21 -22.13 4.90
CA ARG A 115 6.65 -22.51 3.56
C ARG A 115 6.20 -21.49 2.53
N ARG A 116 6.68 -21.63 1.29
CA ARG A 116 6.16 -20.81 0.19
C ARG A 116 4.72 -21.21 -0.15
N LEU A 117 3.98 -20.24 -0.65
CA LEU A 117 2.72 -20.49 -1.34
C LEU A 117 3.01 -21.32 -2.60
N THR A 118 2.24 -22.39 -2.82
CA THR A 118 2.52 -23.39 -3.87
C THR A 118 1.30 -23.81 -4.68
N SER A 119 0.09 -23.65 -4.14
CA SER A 119 -1.15 -24.12 -4.77
C SER A 119 -2.20 -23.02 -4.90
N GLU A 120 -3.23 -23.27 -5.72
CA GLU A 120 -4.42 -22.41 -5.79
C GLU A 120 -5.24 -22.46 -4.49
N ALA A 121 -5.31 -23.63 -3.84
CA ALA A 121 -5.93 -23.78 -2.53
C ALA A 121 -5.26 -22.89 -1.46
N ASP A 122 -3.92 -22.78 -1.48
CA ASP A 122 -3.20 -21.84 -0.59
C ASP A 122 -3.64 -20.39 -0.85
N ALA A 123 -3.87 -20.01 -2.12
CA ALA A 123 -4.29 -18.67 -2.50
C ALA A 123 -5.73 -18.38 -2.04
N GLU A 124 -6.62 -19.37 -2.13
CA GLU A 124 -7.99 -19.28 -1.60
C GLU A 124 -7.98 -19.09 -0.08
N ASP A 125 -7.18 -19.87 0.65
CA ASP A 125 -7.06 -19.71 2.10
C ASP A 125 -6.45 -18.35 2.50
N VAL A 126 -5.47 -17.86 1.73
CA VAL A 126 -4.92 -16.51 1.93
C VAL A 126 -6.00 -15.46 1.75
N ASN A 127 -6.84 -15.58 0.72
CA ASN A 127 -7.96 -14.65 0.50
C ASN A 127 -9.04 -14.74 1.57
N ARG A 128 -9.26 -15.93 2.15
CA ARG A 128 -10.14 -16.11 3.30
C ARG A 128 -9.60 -15.33 4.51
N ILE A 129 -8.30 -15.40 4.78
CA ILE A 129 -7.65 -14.62 5.85
C ILE A 129 -7.77 -13.12 5.56
N TYR A 130 -7.53 -12.67 4.32
CA TYR A 130 -7.66 -11.26 3.94
C TYR A 130 -9.08 -10.76 4.16
N ALA A 131 -10.11 -11.49 3.71
CA ALA A 131 -11.50 -11.12 3.95
C ALA A 131 -11.83 -11.03 5.44
N ALA A 132 -11.39 -12.01 6.24
CA ALA A 132 -11.60 -12.01 7.69
C ALA A 132 -10.92 -10.83 8.40
N ARG A 133 -9.88 -10.24 7.79
CA ARG A 133 -9.18 -9.04 8.27
C ARG A 133 -9.64 -7.74 7.61
N GLY A 134 -10.67 -7.78 6.76
CA GLY A 134 -11.16 -6.61 6.02
C GLY A 134 -10.16 -6.07 4.99
N MET A 135 -9.27 -6.93 4.50
CA MET A 135 -8.25 -6.59 3.51
C MET A 135 -8.74 -6.89 2.09
N VAL A 136 -8.21 -6.16 1.10
CA VAL A 136 -8.51 -6.39 -0.31
C VAL A 136 -7.97 -7.76 -0.73
N GLN A 137 -8.83 -8.57 -1.34
CA GLN A 137 -8.48 -9.89 -1.82
C GLN A 137 -7.69 -9.82 -3.12
N VAL A 138 -6.85 -10.83 -3.35
CA VAL A 138 -6.03 -10.97 -4.56
C VAL A 138 -6.65 -12.02 -5.46
N GLN A 139 -6.77 -11.78 -6.76
CA GLN A 139 -7.29 -12.82 -7.64
C GLN A 139 -6.40 -14.09 -7.58
N PRO A 140 -6.96 -15.30 -7.38
CA PRO A 140 -6.20 -16.55 -7.30
C PRO A 140 -5.22 -16.74 -8.48
N SER A 141 -5.65 -16.38 -9.68
CA SER A 141 -4.85 -16.42 -10.91
C SER A 141 -3.59 -15.55 -10.87
N PHE A 142 -3.57 -14.47 -10.09
CA PHE A 142 -2.40 -13.62 -9.92
C PHE A 142 -1.25 -14.39 -9.24
N PHE A 143 -1.55 -15.17 -8.20
CA PHE A 143 -0.57 -15.99 -7.50
C PHE A 143 0.12 -16.98 -8.45
N TRP A 144 -0.63 -17.50 -9.42
CA TRP A 144 -0.11 -18.42 -10.43
C TRP A 144 0.75 -17.71 -11.49
N SER A 145 0.25 -16.59 -12.05
CA SER A 145 0.96 -15.84 -13.10
C SER A 145 2.29 -15.20 -12.64
N LYS A 146 2.46 -15.02 -11.32
CA LYS A 146 3.65 -14.42 -10.70
C LYS A 146 4.47 -15.42 -9.89
N ARG A 147 4.20 -16.73 -9.97
CA ARG A 147 4.97 -17.76 -9.25
C ARG A 147 6.48 -17.71 -9.58
N ASP A 148 6.81 -17.33 -10.81
CA ASP A 148 8.19 -17.17 -11.29
C ASP A 148 8.71 -15.72 -11.18
N SER A 149 7.91 -14.80 -10.64
CA SER A 149 8.35 -13.44 -10.34
C SER A 149 9.42 -13.49 -9.26
N ARG A 150 10.66 -13.30 -9.66
CA ARG A 150 11.80 -13.31 -8.74
C ARG A 150 11.73 -12.16 -7.70
N ALA A 151 10.93 -11.13 -7.98
CA ALA A 151 10.75 -9.94 -7.17
C ALA A 151 9.72 -10.07 -6.04
N ILE A 152 8.69 -10.91 -6.18
CA ILE A 152 7.65 -11.08 -5.16
C ILE A 152 7.84 -12.42 -4.46
N THR A 153 7.80 -12.42 -3.13
CA THR A 153 7.86 -13.64 -2.33
C THR A 153 6.67 -13.70 -1.39
N LEU A 154 6.00 -14.86 -1.39
CA LEU A 154 4.86 -15.15 -0.53
C LEU A 154 5.18 -16.37 0.33
N PHE A 155 5.13 -16.18 1.64
CA PHE A 155 5.20 -17.25 2.62
C PHE A 155 3.84 -17.41 3.30
N VAL A 156 3.49 -18.65 3.59
CA VAL A 156 2.30 -19.04 4.34
C VAL A 156 2.71 -19.81 5.58
N ALA A 157 1.99 -19.60 6.67
CA ALA A 157 2.06 -20.41 7.88
C ALA A 157 0.98 -21.50 7.79
N GLU A 158 1.40 -22.76 7.80
CA GLU A 158 0.52 -23.93 7.72
C GLU A 158 0.45 -24.61 9.09
N GLU A 159 -0.76 -24.85 9.58
CA GLU A 159 -1.02 -25.58 10.83
C GLU A 159 -0.70 -27.07 10.67
N GLU A 160 0.16 -27.62 11.54
CA GLU A 160 0.62 -29.02 11.43
C GLU A 160 -0.51 -30.05 11.58
N ALA A 161 -1.53 -29.74 12.39
CA ALA A 161 -2.60 -30.68 12.71
C ALA A 161 -3.65 -30.81 11.59
N THR A 162 -3.87 -29.76 10.80
CA THR A 162 -4.98 -29.69 9.85
C THR A 162 -4.52 -29.46 8.41
N GLY A 163 -3.31 -28.93 8.21
CA GLY A 163 -2.83 -28.46 6.91
C GLY A 163 -3.44 -27.10 6.49
N ASN A 164 -4.24 -26.46 7.34
CA ASN A 164 -4.86 -25.18 7.02
C ASN A 164 -3.82 -24.05 7.02
N ILE A 165 -3.95 -23.12 6.09
CA ILE A 165 -3.19 -21.88 6.14
C ILE A 165 -3.78 -20.95 7.21
N ILE A 166 -2.95 -20.55 8.16
CA ILE A 166 -3.32 -19.74 9.33
C ILE A 166 -2.62 -18.37 9.35
N GLY A 167 -1.78 -18.09 8.36
CA GLY A 167 -1.14 -16.79 8.21
C GLY A 167 -0.37 -16.67 6.90
N THR A 168 -0.08 -15.45 6.51
CA THR A 168 0.60 -15.13 5.25
C THR A 168 1.44 -13.87 5.38
N VAL A 169 2.56 -13.84 4.66
CA VAL A 169 3.35 -12.64 4.47
C VAL A 169 3.82 -12.51 3.02
N MET A 170 3.67 -11.30 2.47
CA MET A 170 4.20 -10.90 1.17
C MET A 170 5.36 -9.94 1.34
N GLY A 171 6.46 -10.21 0.64
CA GLY A 171 7.57 -9.28 0.48
C GLY A 171 7.93 -9.01 -0.97
N VAL A 172 8.56 -7.86 -1.20
CA VAL A 172 9.08 -7.41 -2.49
C VAL A 172 10.58 -7.11 -2.37
N ASP A 173 11.36 -7.70 -3.28
CA ASP A 173 12.80 -7.51 -3.47
C ASP A 173 13.01 -6.35 -4.46
N HIS A 174 13.52 -5.21 -4.01
CA HIS A 174 13.60 -4.00 -4.85
C HIS A 174 14.68 -4.12 -5.92
N GLY A 175 15.80 -4.77 -5.61
CA GLY A 175 16.86 -5.06 -6.58
C GLY A 175 16.30 -5.83 -7.79
N ARG A 176 15.47 -6.84 -7.54
CA ARG A 176 14.83 -7.62 -8.61
C ARG A 176 13.59 -6.96 -9.22
N ALA A 177 12.93 -6.07 -8.50
CA ALA A 177 11.75 -5.38 -8.99
C ALA A 177 12.10 -4.22 -9.93
N ILE A 178 13.13 -3.45 -9.57
CA ILE A 178 13.42 -2.14 -10.17
C ILE A 178 14.91 -1.85 -10.36
N GLY A 179 15.82 -2.78 -10.06
CA GLY A 179 17.27 -2.51 -10.10
C GLY A 179 17.71 -1.54 -9.02
N ASP A 180 17.12 -1.62 -7.83
CA ASP A 180 17.38 -0.69 -6.73
C ASP A 180 18.86 -0.72 -6.28
N PRO A 181 19.60 0.40 -6.41
CA PRO A 181 21.01 0.46 -5.99
C PRO A 181 21.21 0.37 -4.48
N GLU A 182 20.18 0.67 -3.67
CA GLU A 182 20.26 0.55 -2.21
C GLU A 182 20.05 -0.90 -1.72
N ALA A 183 19.78 -1.84 -2.64
CA ALA A 183 19.48 -3.23 -2.34
C ALA A 183 18.34 -3.39 -1.30
N GLY A 184 17.32 -2.54 -1.40
CA GLY A 184 16.17 -2.55 -0.51
C GLY A 184 15.25 -3.75 -0.69
N SER A 185 14.45 -3.99 0.34
CA SER A 185 13.30 -4.90 0.28
C SER A 185 12.15 -4.32 1.10
N SER A 186 10.96 -4.90 0.97
CA SER A 186 9.80 -4.43 1.73
C SER A 186 8.80 -5.53 2.05
N LEU A 187 8.13 -5.40 3.19
CA LEU A 187 7.00 -6.22 3.62
C LEU A 187 5.70 -5.47 3.28
N TRP A 188 4.86 -6.10 2.46
CA TRP A 188 3.66 -5.47 1.89
C TRP A 188 2.34 -5.94 2.50
N CYS A 189 2.30 -7.17 2.99
CA CYS A 189 1.11 -7.69 3.61
C CYS A 189 1.50 -8.74 4.63
N LEU A 190 1.10 -8.53 5.88
CA LEU A 190 1.17 -9.52 6.95
C LEU A 190 -0.24 -9.73 7.47
N ALA A 191 -0.73 -10.96 7.41
CA ALA A 191 -2.04 -11.30 7.93
C ALA A 191 -1.98 -12.64 8.67
N VAL A 192 -2.68 -12.70 9.81
CA VAL A 192 -2.83 -13.91 10.62
C VAL A 192 -4.33 -14.18 10.73
N ASP A 193 -4.74 -15.43 10.59
CA ASP A 193 -6.14 -15.83 10.75
C ASP A 193 -6.64 -15.43 12.16
N PRO A 194 -7.75 -14.67 12.29
CA PRO A 194 -8.35 -14.37 13.59
C PRO A 194 -8.70 -15.59 14.43
N GLN A 195 -8.91 -16.75 13.81
CA GLN A 195 -9.24 -18.01 14.49
C GLN A 195 -8.00 -18.84 14.88
N ALA A 196 -6.81 -18.43 14.45
CA ALA A 196 -5.57 -19.14 14.78
C ALA A 196 -5.30 -19.10 16.28
N ARG A 197 -4.95 -20.26 16.86
CA ARG A 197 -4.73 -20.42 18.30
C ARG A 197 -3.25 -20.37 18.67
N GLN A 198 -2.37 -20.53 17.68
CA GLN A 198 -0.93 -20.59 17.86
C GLN A 198 -0.37 -19.18 18.10
N PRO A 199 0.38 -18.96 19.19
CA PRO A 199 1.00 -17.67 19.43
C PRO A 199 2.19 -17.45 18.50
N GLY A 200 2.43 -16.20 18.10
CA GLY A 200 3.65 -15.79 17.41
C GLY A 200 3.71 -16.07 15.91
N ILE A 201 2.58 -16.40 15.26
CA ILE A 201 2.51 -16.60 13.80
C ILE A 201 3.05 -15.37 13.05
N GLY A 202 2.57 -14.17 13.40
CA GLY A 202 3.00 -12.93 12.76
C GLY A 202 4.50 -12.67 12.91
N GLU A 203 5.04 -12.86 14.12
CA GLU A 203 6.48 -12.76 14.38
C GLU A 203 7.30 -13.76 13.55
N ALA A 204 6.86 -15.03 13.51
CA ALA A 204 7.57 -16.07 12.76
C ALA A 204 7.58 -15.76 11.25
N LEU A 205 6.46 -15.27 10.70
CA LEU A 205 6.35 -14.87 9.31
C LEU A 205 7.30 -13.71 8.96
N VAL A 206 7.32 -12.65 9.78
CA VAL A 206 8.22 -11.51 9.57
C VAL A 206 9.68 -11.97 9.62
N ARG A 207 10.07 -12.75 10.64
CA ARG A 207 11.44 -13.27 10.76
C ARG A 207 11.84 -14.12 9.56
N ARG A 208 10.94 -15.01 9.10
CA ARG A 208 11.20 -15.84 7.93
C ARG A 208 11.42 -15.01 6.67
N LEU A 209 10.64 -13.93 6.51
CA LEU A 209 10.82 -13.00 5.39
C LEU A 209 12.13 -12.21 5.51
N SER A 210 12.48 -11.72 6.71
CA SER A 210 13.75 -11.04 6.98
C SER A 210 14.96 -11.92 6.64
N GLU A 211 14.96 -13.17 7.13
CA GLU A 211 16.02 -14.15 6.86
C GLU A 211 16.15 -14.45 5.37
N TYR A 212 15.02 -14.51 4.68
CA TYR A 212 15.00 -14.74 3.25
C TYR A 212 15.60 -13.57 2.46
N PHE A 213 15.30 -12.32 2.80
CA PHE A 213 15.90 -11.16 2.15
C PHE A 213 17.36 -10.94 2.56
N GLN A 214 17.73 -11.24 3.80
CA GLN A 214 19.13 -11.26 4.22
C GLN A 214 19.95 -12.25 3.40
N ALA A 215 19.43 -13.47 3.17
CA ALA A 215 20.09 -14.47 2.32
C ALA A 215 20.17 -14.07 0.84
N ARG A 216 19.44 -13.03 0.43
CA ARG A 216 19.49 -12.41 -0.90
C ARG A 216 20.32 -11.14 -0.94
N GLU A 217 21.05 -10.85 0.13
CA GLU A 217 21.93 -9.69 0.24
C GLU A 217 21.18 -8.35 0.16
N CYS A 218 19.88 -8.34 0.49
CA CYS A 218 19.16 -7.09 0.70
C CYS A 218 19.72 -6.36 1.93
N ALA A 219 19.89 -5.04 1.84
CA ALA A 219 20.44 -4.22 2.90
C ALA A 219 19.43 -3.97 4.04
N PHE A 220 18.16 -3.76 3.70
CA PHE A 220 17.10 -3.49 4.67
C PHE A 220 15.73 -4.03 4.22
N MET A 221 14.78 -4.09 5.13
CA MET A 221 13.37 -4.38 4.85
C MET A 221 12.46 -3.31 5.44
N ASP A 222 11.72 -2.62 4.58
CA ASP A 222 10.79 -1.56 4.96
C ASP A 222 9.34 -2.02 4.97
N LEU A 223 8.51 -1.37 5.77
CA LEU A 223 7.06 -1.53 5.74
C LEU A 223 6.35 -0.26 6.17
N SER A 224 5.14 -0.06 5.65
CA SER A 224 4.21 0.96 6.14
C SER A 224 3.14 0.31 7.02
N VAL A 225 2.90 0.88 8.20
CA VAL A 225 1.82 0.46 9.12
C VAL A 225 0.98 1.68 9.49
N LEU A 226 -0.35 1.55 9.50
CA LEU A 226 -1.23 2.64 9.94
C LEU A 226 -0.84 3.09 11.36
N HIS A 227 -0.80 4.40 11.58
CA HIS A 227 -0.33 5.01 12.83
C HIS A 227 -1.11 4.57 14.08
N ASP A 228 -2.35 4.11 13.92
CA ASP A 228 -3.26 3.65 14.98
C ASP A 228 -3.26 2.13 15.17
N ASN A 229 -2.50 1.37 14.37
CA ASN A 229 -2.38 -0.08 14.51
C ASN A 229 -1.34 -0.44 15.59
N ALA A 230 -1.72 -0.22 16.85
CA ALA A 230 -0.84 -0.43 18.00
C ALA A 230 -0.30 -1.87 18.11
N ASP A 231 -1.08 -2.87 17.69
CA ASP A 231 -0.66 -4.28 17.76
C ASP A 231 0.48 -4.59 16.79
N ALA A 232 0.36 -4.12 15.54
CA ALA A 232 1.40 -4.30 14.54
C ALA A 232 2.65 -3.46 14.88
N ILE A 233 2.48 -2.23 15.36
CA ILE A 233 3.60 -1.39 15.80
C ILE A 233 4.42 -2.09 16.89
N ARG A 234 3.77 -2.62 17.94
CA ARG A 234 4.46 -3.38 19.00
C ARG A 234 5.21 -4.60 18.48
N LEU A 235 4.66 -5.28 17.47
CA LEU A 235 5.35 -6.40 16.81
C LEU A 235 6.63 -5.94 16.12
N TYR A 236 6.58 -4.85 15.35
CA TYR A 236 7.74 -4.37 14.60
C TYR A 236 8.83 -3.81 15.53
N GLU A 237 8.45 -3.06 16.57
CA GLU A 237 9.39 -2.60 17.61
C GLU A 237 10.08 -3.77 18.32
N LYS A 238 9.32 -4.82 18.68
CA LYS A 238 9.87 -6.05 19.26
C LYS A 238 10.88 -6.74 18.33
N LEU A 239 10.70 -6.59 17.02
CA LEU A 239 11.57 -7.15 15.99
C LEU A 239 12.73 -6.21 15.61
N HIS A 240 12.92 -5.12 16.36
CA HIS A 240 13.97 -4.12 16.15
C HIS A 240 13.86 -3.39 14.81
N PHE A 241 12.64 -3.23 14.30
CA PHE A 241 12.40 -2.24 13.26
C PHE A 241 12.48 -0.84 13.88
N GLU A 242 13.09 0.08 13.15
CA GLU A 242 13.21 1.48 13.54
C GLU A 242 12.37 2.36 12.62
N ARG A 243 11.80 3.44 13.17
CA ARG A 243 10.99 4.35 12.39
C ARG A 243 11.88 5.22 11.50
N VAL A 244 11.52 5.33 10.22
CA VAL A 244 12.21 6.16 9.23
C VAL A 244 11.26 7.19 8.60
N PRO A 245 11.75 8.37 8.16
CA PRO A 245 10.94 9.42 7.57
C PRO A 245 10.64 9.16 6.08
N VAL A 246 10.12 7.98 5.79
CA VAL A 246 9.68 7.57 4.45
C VAL A 246 8.17 7.70 4.38
N TYR A 247 7.67 8.37 3.34
CA TYR A 247 6.26 8.67 3.19
C TYR A 247 5.61 7.90 2.04
N ALA A 248 4.31 7.69 2.17
CA ALA A 248 3.48 7.07 1.16
C ALA A 248 2.29 7.96 0.82
N VAL A 249 1.87 7.98 -0.44
CA VAL A 249 0.62 8.63 -0.86
C VAL A 249 -0.31 7.62 -1.52
N LYS A 250 -1.61 7.84 -1.39
CA LYS A 250 -2.67 7.01 -1.98
C LYS A 250 -3.71 7.88 -2.65
N ARG A 251 -4.48 7.27 -3.55
CA ARG A 251 -5.65 7.89 -4.19
C ARG A 251 -6.82 7.94 -3.22
N LYS A 252 -7.52 9.08 -3.22
CA LYS A 252 -8.84 9.21 -2.62
C LYS A 252 -9.83 8.37 -3.45
N ASN A 253 -10.25 7.25 -2.90
CA ASN A 253 -11.19 6.32 -3.49
C ASN A 253 -12.08 5.71 -2.38
N THR A 254 -13.06 4.91 -2.77
CA THR A 254 -14.01 4.28 -1.84
C THR A 254 -13.33 3.34 -0.84
N ILE A 255 -12.27 2.64 -1.24
CA ILE A 255 -11.50 1.73 -0.38
C ILE A 255 -10.76 2.50 0.72
N ASN A 256 -10.21 3.66 0.39
CA ASN A 256 -9.44 4.50 1.29
C ASN A 256 -10.27 5.58 2.00
N GLU A 257 -11.59 5.64 1.78
CA GLU A 257 -12.47 6.73 2.26
C GLU A 257 -12.21 7.08 3.72
N LYS A 258 -12.24 6.06 4.59
CA LYS A 258 -12.01 6.20 6.04
C LYS A 258 -10.68 6.86 6.42
N LEU A 259 -9.66 6.79 5.54
CA LEU A 259 -8.33 7.33 5.80
C LEU A 259 -8.23 8.84 5.51
N PHE A 260 -9.16 9.42 4.76
CA PHE A 260 -9.12 10.84 4.39
C PHE A 260 -10.39 11.64 4.74
N THR A 261 -11.49 10.99 5.14
CA THR A 261 -12.74 11.66 5.53
C THR A 261 -12.87 11.92 7.04
N GLY A 262 -12.07 11.26 7.88
CA GLY A 262 -12.17 11.38 9.34
C GLY A 262 -13.35 10.58 9.93
N THR A 263 -13.54 10.68 11.26
CA THR A 263 -14.47 9.79 11.99
C THR A 263 -15.94 10.19 11.82
N PRO A 264 -16.85 9.26 11.45
CA PRO A 264 -18.29 9.54 11.25
C PRO A 264 -19.09 9.96 12.50
N SER A 265 -18.52 9.86 13.69
CA SER A 265 -19.21 10.10 14.98
C SER A 265 -19.63 11.55 15.21
N ALA A 266 -19.04 12.50 14.46
CA ALA A 266 -19.36 13.93 14.58
C ALA A 266 -20.78 14.30 14.11
N PHE A 267 -21.53 13.35 13.54
CA PHE A 267 -22.78 13.59 12.83
C PHE A 267 -23.93 12.74 13.35
N GLU A 268 -23.75 12.06 14.49
CA GLU A 268 -24.81 11.29 15.15
C GLU A 268 -26.02 12.18 15.48
N GLY A 269 -27.22 11.65 15.34
CA GLY A 269 -28.47 12.38 15.61
C GLY A 269 -29.06 13.17 14.43
N LEU A 270 -28.30 13.39 13.35
CA LEU A 270 -28.86 13.97 12.12
C LEU A 270 -29.85 13.00 11.45
N ASN A 271 -30.91 13.56 10.89
CA ASN A 271 -31.88 12.78 10.11
C ASN A 271 -31.27 12.21 8.81
N PRO A 272 -31.87 11.16 8.21
CA PRO A 272 -31.30 10.51 7.02
C PRO A 272 -31.05 11.44 5.82
N TYR A 273 -31.89 12.46 5.61
CA TYR A 273 -31.73 13.40 4.49
C TYR A 273 -30.51 14.30 4.69
N ALA A 274 -30.35 14.83 5.90
CA ALA A 274 -29.16 15.59 6.25
C ALA A 274 -27.89 14.73 6.17
N ARG A 275 -27.95 13.45 6.60
CA ARG A 275 -26.80 12.53 6.50
C ARG A 275 -26.31 12.31 5.09
N LEU A 276 -27.20 12.14 4.12
CA LEU A 276 -26.79 11.98 2.72
C LEU A 276 -25.93 13.14 2.23
N ILE A 277 -26.30 14.37 2.61
CA ILE A 277 -25.59 15.59 2.19
C ILE A 277 -24.29 15.74 2.97
N VAL A 278 -24.33 15.55 4.29
CA VAL A 278 -23.17 15.67 5.18
C VAL A 278 -22.09 14.64 4.83
N ASP A 279 -22.47 13.38 4.63
CA ASP A 279 -21.53 12.31 4.29
C ASP A 279 -20.87 12.61 2.94
N GLU A 280 -21.64 13.05 1.95
CA GLU A 280 -21.12 13.41 0.63
C GLU A 280 -20.24 14.66 0.66
N ALA A 281 -20.60 15.66 1.47
CA ALA A 281 -19.79 16.86 1.68
C ALA A 281 -18.41 16.48 2.23
N VAL A 282 -18.37 15.66 3.27
CA VAL A 282 -17.12 15.22 3.90
C VAL A 282 -16.27 14.37 2.94
N ARG A 283 -16.88 13.48 2.14
CA ARG A 283 -16.17 12.74 1.07
C ARG A 283 -15.47 13.67 0.07
N ARG A 284 -16.03 14.85 -0.18
CA ARG A 284 -15.47 15.88 -1.07
C ARG A 284 -14.54 16.87 -0.35
N GLY A 285 -14.22 16.62 0.92
CA GLY A 285 -13.40 17.49 1.75
C GLY A 285 -14.11 18.76 2.22
N ILE A 286 -15.40 18.88 1.98
CA ILE A 286 -16.20 20.01 2.48
C ILE A 286 -16.39 19.80 3.98
N HIS A 287 -15.97 20.78 4.77
CA HIS A 287 -16.08 20.70 6.22
C HIS A 287 -17.54 20.92 6.64
N VAL A 288 -17.99 20.17 7.63
CA VAL A 288 -19.36 20.21 8.13
C VAL A 288 -19.35 20.57 9.62
N ASP A 289 -20.17 21.55 9.99
CA ASP A 289 -20.38 22.00 11.36
C ASP A 289 -21.87 21.83 11.69
N VAL A 290 -22.21 20.83 12.51
CA VAL A 290 -23.60 20.54 12.87
C VAL A 290 -24.08 21.54 13.91
N THR A 291 -25.06 22.35 13.54
CA THR A 291 -25.58 23.42 14.42
C THR A 291 -26.78 22.96 15.23
N ASP A 292 -27.60 22.06 14.68
CA ASP A 292 -28.71 21.42 15.36
C ASP A 292 -29.02 20.09 14.65
N ALA A 293 -28.65 18.97 15.29
CA ALA A 293 -28.80 17.65 14.72
C ALA A 293 -30.28 17.23 14.60
N GLU A 294 -31.09 17.52 15.61
CA GLU A 294 -32.51 17.15 15.67
C GLU A 294 -33.31 17.89 14.59
N GLY A 295 -33.04 19.19 14.42
CA GLY A 295 -33.65 20.00 13.37
C GLY A 295 -33.08 19.76 11.96
N GLY A 296 -32.02 18.96 11.83
CA GLY A 296 -31.36 18.68 10.55
C GLY A 296 -30.52 19.84 10.01
N PHE A 297 -30.07 20.75 10.88
CA PHE A 297 -29.30 21.93 10.53
C PHE A 297 -27.79 21.71 10.64
N PHE A 298 -27.07 22.09 9.59
CA PHE A 298 -25.63 22.00 9.52
C PHE A 298 -25.07 23.08 8.59
N ARG A 299 -23.82 23.45 8.78
CA ARG A 299 -23.11 24.44 7.95
C ARG A 299 -22.02 23.76 7.16
N LEU A 300 -22.08 23.90 5.84
CA LEU A 300 -21.02 23.50 4.92
C LEU A 300 -19.96 24.60 4.85
N LYS A 301 -18.68 24.28 4.97
CA LYS A 301 -17.55 25.22 4.89
C LYS A 301 -16.52 24.75 3.86
N TRP A 302 -16.13 25.63 2.94
CA TRP A 302 -15.10 25.36 1.94
C TRP A 302 -14.39 26.65 1.53
N GLY A 303 -13.05 26.66 1.55
CA GLY A 303 -12.25 27.80 1.08
C GLY A 303 -12.59 29.14 1.74
N GLY A 304 -12.92 29.12 3.04
CA GLY A 304 -13.31 30.32 3.80
C GLY A 304 -14.76 30.79 3.59
N ARG A 305 -15.53 30.13 2.72
CA ARG A 305 -16.96 30.39 2.52
C ARG A 305 -17.77 29.38 3.32
N SER A 306 -18.96 29.78 3.75
CA SER A 306 -19.90 28.89 4.42
C SER A 306 -21.31 29.07 3.91
N VAL A 307 -22.09 27.98 3.95
CA VAL A 307 -23.52 27.99 3.67
C VAL A 307 -24.22 27.21 4.79
N HIS A 308 -25.19 27.84 5.45
CA HIS A 308 -26.05 27.17 6.43
C HIS A 308 -27.17 26.43 5.71
N CYS A 309 -27.36 25.16 6.06
CA CYS A 309 -28.32 24.28 5.45
C CYS A 309 -29.26 23.68 6.50
N ARG A 310 -30.47 23.38 6.06
CA ARG A 310 -31.39 22.45 6.72
C ARG A 310 -31.72 21.39 5.70
N GLU A 311 -31.17 20.19 5.87
CA GLU A 311 -31.24 19.14 4.84
C GLU A 311 -30.79 19.69 3.47
N SER A 312 -31.63 19.60 2.44
CA SER A 312 -31.37 20.09 1.08
C SER A 312 -31.64 21.60 0.88
N LEU A 313 -32.22 22.28 1.88
CA LEU A 313 -32.45 23.72 1.85
C LEU A 313 -31.23 24.47 2.36
N SER A 314 -31.03 25.68 1.86
CA SER A 314 -29.94 26.57 2.33
C SER A 314 -30.50 27.91 2.78
N GLU A 315 -29.67 28.72 3.43
CA GLU A 315 -29.98 30.12 3.77
C GLU A 315 -30.37 31.00 2.55
N PHE A 316 -30.08 30.53 1.33
CA PHE A 316 -30.49 31.20 0.08
C PHE A 316 -31.87 30.76 -0.42
N THR A 317 -32.49 29.75 0.19
CA THR A 317 -33.86 29.33 -0.12
C THR A 317 -34.84 30.36 0.44
N SER A 318 -35.62 31.02 -0.43
CA SER A 318 -36.58 32.03 -0.02
C SER A 318 -37.71 31.43 0.83
N GLY A 319 -38.28 32.23 1.74
CA GLY A 319 -39.45 31.80 2.52
C GLY A 319 -40.62 31.33 1.64
N VAL A 320 -40.80 31.95 0.47
CA VAL A 320 -41.81 31.53 -0.52
C VAL A 320 -41.55 30.11 -1.05
N ALA A 321 -40.29 29.79 -1.38
CA ALA A 321 -39.94 28.45 -1.85
C ALA A 321 -40.13 27.39 -0.75
N VAL A 322 -39.78 27.71 0.50
CA VAL A 322 -40.05 26.83 1.65
C VAL A 322 -41.55 26.57 1.80
N SER A 323 -42.38 27.62 1.75
CA SER A 323 -43.85 27.49 1.86
C SER A 323 -44.46 26.62 0.76
N ILE A 324 -43.95 26.71 -0.49
CA ILE A 324 -44.42 25.87 -1.60
C ILE A 324 -44.06 24.40 -1.41
N CYS A 325 -42.86 24.12 -0.86
CA CYS A 325 -42.40 22.75 -0.62
C CYS A 325 -43.07 22.08 0.59
N ASP A 326 -43.44 22.86 1.61
CA ASP A 326 -44.11 22.37 2.82
C ASP A 326 -45.60 22.03 2.55
N ASP A 327 -46.26 22.81 1.69
CA ASP A 327 -47.65 22.57 1.29
C ASP A 327 -47.75 21.67 0.04
N LYS A 328 -47.97 20.37 0.28
CA LYS A 328 -48.20 19.36 -0.77
C LYS A 328 -49.36 19.68 -1.72
N ALA A 329 -50.34 20.49 -1.30
CA ALA A 329 -51.46 20.89 -2.16
C ALA A 329 -51.05 22.01 -3.13
N VAL A 330 -50.15 22.90 -2.73
CA VAL A 330 -49.57 23.92 -3.61
C VAL A 330 -48.57 23.31 -4.58
N THR A 331 -47.77 22.33 -4.15
CA THR A 331 -46.80 21.64 -5.04
C THR A 331 -47.45 20.86 -6.19
N ARG A 332 -48.76 20.60 -6.14
CA ARG A 332 -49.52 19.81 -7.13
C ARG A 332 -50.35 20.62 -8.14
N ARG A 333 -50.45 21.95 -7.99
CA ARG A 333 -51.18 22.82 -8.93
C ARG A 333 -50.25 23.32 -10.04
#